data_AF-A0A167GUK5-F1
#
_entry.id   AF-A0A167GUK5-F1
#
_cell.length_a   1.000
_cell.length_b   1.000
_cell.length_c   1.000
_cell.angle_alpha   90.00
_cell.angle_beta   90.00
_cell.angle_gamma   90.00
#
_symmetry.space_group_name_H-M   'P 1'
#
loop_
_entity.id
_entity.type
_entity.pdbx_description
1 polymer ?
#
loop_
_entity_poly.entity_id
_entity_poly.type
_entity_poly.pdbx_seq_one_letter_code
_entity_poly.pdbx_strand_id
1 'polypeptide(L)'
;MTALPIIVGMGGINAAGRTSFHQAYRRIVLDKLDQSTRAETFLGLATLMNLVSVEGDNLVTQDGDVITKADVESKVGEQVIAGTLIRKIEKNHFDVDATHWQQKLTITANTEQGIRFTCRKRDLPTPVPSSWSVEEVDAKTVNVHVPEQLEVKHDSYRDNPIKAAGQLPTGFEPAKMYNSRYQPRGLQATIFAATDAIKSTGLDWDNVMSSVKPDEIGTYSASVAGQMDNEGLGGLVRSRLRGDRVSTKQLALGLNTMSTDFINAYVTGSVGTTFSTAGACATFLYNLRAAVNDIQAGRTRVAVVASVECALTPEVIEGFGNMGALANEEGLKKLDNADEADHRRTSRPFGENCGFTIGEGAQVAILMDDKLALELGAEVMGSVVDVFVNADGVKKSITAPGPGNYITMAKSVALAQEIVGQESLQKRSFILAHGSSTPQNRVTESAIYHKVAEAFSINGWKLAAPKAYVGHTIAPASGDQLAIALGVFSHNIMPGITTIDKVADDVFDEHLDIRNYHYECGDMDIAFINSKGFGGNNATATVFSPKVTARLLAKRHGEAMVAEYQQKLEKTTENQQAYKQAADLGNYELIYRFGNGMVDESQLTIDQNELHIPGFDEAIKLTGNNQYSDLSK
;
A
#
# COMPACT_ATOMS: atom_id res chain seq x y z
N MET A 1 -18.26 -24.19 -14.04
CA MET A 1 -18.86 -22.91 -13.58
C MET A 1 -17.72 -22.08 -13.02
N THR A 2 -17.63 -20.80 -13.36
CA THR A 2 -16.51 -19.93 -12.95
C THR A 2 -16.68 -19.49 -11.49
N ALA A 3 -15.65 -19.68 -10.67
CA ALA A 3 -15.62 -19.23 -9.28
C ALA A 3 -15.77 -17.70 -9.18
N LEU A 4 -16.47 -17.22 -8.15
CA LEU A 4 -16.58 -15.80 -7.82
C LEU A 4 -15.56 -15.47 -6.71
N PRO A 5 -14.57 -14.58 -6.95
CA PRO A 5 -13.62 -14.18 -5.92
C PRO A 5 -14.29 -13.31 -4.84
N ILE A 6 -14.32 -13.83 -3.61
CA ILE A 6 -14.91 -13.21 -2.43
C ILE A 6 -13.81 -12.57 -1.59
N ILE A 7 -13.98 -11.31 -1.19
CA ILE A 7 -13.10 -10.66 -0.22
C ILE A 7 -13.54 -11.12 1.16
N VAL A 8 -12.68 -11.87 1.84
CA VAL A 8 -12.96 -12.47 3.17
C VAL A 8 -12.14 -11.85 4.30
N GLY A 9 -11.19 -10.99 3.96
CA GLY A 9 -10.38 -10.25 4.92
C GLY A 9 -9.68 -9.08 4.24
N MET A 10 -9.38 -8.05 5.04
CA MET A 10 -8.57 -6.92 4.63
C MET A 10 -7.71 -6.47 5.80
N GLY A 11 -6.48 -6.04 5.52
CA GLY A 11 -5.59 -5.52 6.54
C GLY A 11 -4.50 -4.67 5.91
N GLY A 12 -3.79 -3.94 6.76
CA GLY A 12 -2.83 -2.99 6.25
C GLY A 12 -2.57 -1.81 7.16
N ILE A 13 -1.72 -0.93 6.65
CA ILE A 13 -1.34 0.31 7.30
C ILE A 13 -1.07 1.38 6.24
N ASN A 14 -1.60 2.58 6.45
CA ASN A 14 -1.26 3.78 5.69
C ASN A 14 -1.30 5.00 6.62
N ALA A 15 -1.25 6.22 6.07
CA ALA A 15 -1.26 7.44 6.87
C ALA A 15 -2.51 7.64 7.76
N ALA A 16 -3.62 6.99 7.45
CA ALA A 16 -4.84 7.03 8.25
C ALA A 16 -4.88 5.94 9.34
N GLY A 17 -3.91 5.02 9.38
CA GLY A 17 -3.79 3.98 10.41
C GLY A 17 -4.03 2.57 9.89
N ARG A 18 -4.39 1.68 10.82
CA ARG A 18 -4.65 0.25 10.55
C ARG A 18 -5.85 0.11 9.62
N THR A 19 -5.81 -0.81 8.66
CA THR A 19 -6.87 -0.91 7.64
C THR A 19 -8.00 -1.87 8.04
N SER A 20 -7.68 -2.99 8.69
CA SER A 20 -8.70 -3.97 9.10
C SER A 20 -9.79 -3.34 9.99
N PHE A 21 -11.00 -3.88 9.91
CA PHE A 21 -12.17 -3.34 10.62
C PHE A 21 -12.45 -1.85 10.36
N HIS A 22 -12.02 -1.35 9.20
CA HIS A 22 -12.26 0.00 8.70
C HIS A 22 -11.63 1.13 9.53
N GLN A 23 -10.64 0.86 10.39
CA GLN A 23 -10.01 1.89 11.25
C GLN A 23 -9.47 3.09 10.45
N ALA A 24 -8.69 2.84 9.40
CA ALA A 24 -8.16 3.88 8.51
C ALA A 24 -9.27 4.68 7.80
N TYR A 25 -10.33 3.99 7.36
CA TYR A 25 -11.48 4.65 6.75
C TYR A 25 -12.22 5.55 7.76
N ARG A 26 -12.43 5.07 8.98
CA ARG A 26 -13.04 5.84 10.07
C ARG A 26 -12.22 7.08 10.41
N ARG A 27 -10.89 6.99 10.40
CA ARG A 27 -10.02 8.17 10.56
C ARG A 27 -10.26 9.22 9.46
N ILE A 28 -10.57 8.80 8.23
CA ILE A 28 -10.85 9.71 7.12
C ILE A 28 -12.19 10.43 7.32
N VAL A 29 -13.25 9.72 7.72
CA VAL A 29 -14.61 10.25 7.87
C VAL A 29 -14.96 10.61 9.32
N LEU A 30 -13.95 10.94 10.13
CA LEU A 30 -14.01 10.99 11.59
C LEU A 30 -15.10 11.93 12.15
N ASP A 31 -15.42 13.00 11.43
CA ASP A 31 -16.45 14.00 11.77
C ASP A 31 -17.88 13.51 11.53
N LYS A 32 -18.08 12.36 10.85
CA LYS A 32 -19.38 11.74 10.59
C LYS A 32 -19.65 10.49 11.41
N LEU A 33 -18.68 10.03 12.20
CA LEU A 33 -18.87 8.88 13.06
C LEU A 33 -19.75 9.21 14.25
N ASP A 34 -20.53 8.23 14.70
CA ASP A 34 -21.15 8.28 16.02
C ASP A 34 -20.07 8.25 17.12
N GLN A 35 -20.47 8.62 18.34
CA GLN A 35 -19.56 8.75 19.48
C GLN A 35 -18.83 7.44 19.83
N SER A 36 -19.49 6.29 19.71
CA SER A 36 -18.90 5.00 20.05
C SER A 36 -17.84 4.60 19.04
N THR A 37 -18.16 4.68 17.74
CA THR A 37 -17.24 4.37 16.65
C THR A 37 -16.05 5.33 16.64
N ARG A 38 -16.29 6.61 16.95
CA ARG A 38 -15.24 7.62 17.09
C ARG A 38 -14.29 7.29 18.25
N ALA A 39 -14.82 6.96 19.43
CA ALA A 39 -13.99 6.60 20.59
C ALA A 39 -13.13 5.36 20.33
N GLU A 40 -13.70 4.35 19.67
CA GLU A 40 -12.95 3.16 19.24
C GLU A 40 -11.83 3.49 18.25
N THR A 41 -12.10 4.42 17.33
CA THR A 41 -11.11 4.87 16.34
C THR A 41 -9.94 5.60 17.01
N PHE A 42 -10.22 6.47 17.98
CA PHE A 42 -9.17 7.13 18.76
C PHE A 42 -8.37 6.16 19.61
N LEU A 43 -9.02 5.17 20.23
CA LEU A 43 -8.31 4.13 21.00
C LEU A 43 -7.32 3.36 20.12
N GLY A 44 -7.79 2.84 18.98
CA GLY A 44 -6.95 2.07 18.06
C GLY A 44 -5.79 2.89 17.49
N LEU A 45 -6.00 4.18 17.19
CA LEU A 45 -4.92 5.06 16.73
C LEU A 45 -3.94 5.43 17.85
N ALA A 46 -4.44 5.74 19.04
CA ALA A 46 -3.59 6.12 20.17
C ALA A 46 -2.65 4.98 20.59
N THR A 47 -3.14 3.73 20.58
CA THR A 47 -2.31 2.55 20.87
C THR A 47 -1.33 2.25 19.74
N LEU A 48 -1.77 2.34 18.47
CA LEU A 48 -0.91 2.18 17.29
C LEU A 48 0.24 3.21 17.25
N MET A 49 -0.03 4.44 17.69
CA MET A 49 0.92 5.55 17.80
C MET A 49 1.78 5.49 19.07
N ASN A 50 1.61 4.46 19.90
CA ASN A 50 2.25 4.32 21.22
C ASN A 50 2.00 5.51 22.17
N LEU A 51 0.94 6.30 21.96
CA LEU A 51 0.54 7.39 22.86
C LEU A 51 -0.12 6.87 24.14
N VAL A 52 -0.70 5.67 24.02
CA VAL A 52 -1.39 4.96 25.09
C VAL A 52 -0.99 3.49 25.02
N SER A 53 -0.83 2.84 26.17
CA SER A 53 -0.53 1.41 26.26
C SER A 53 -1.32 0.74 27.38
N VAL A 54 -1.38 -0.60 27.37
CA VAL A 54 -2.03 -1.38 28.43
C VAL A 54 -0.96 -1.88 29.40
N GLU A 55 -1.10 -1.52 30.68
CA GLU A 55 -0.25 -1.99 31.77
C GLU A 55 -1.11 -2.68 32.84
N GLY A 56 -1.00 -4.01 32.93
CA GLY A 56 -1.92 -4.81 33.73
C GLY A 56 -3.36 -4.68 33.19
N ASP A 57 -4.28 -4.23 34.04
CA ASP A 57 -5.68 -3.97 33.67
C ASP A 57 -5.96 -2.50 33.30
N ASN A 58 -4.92 -1.65 33.33
CA ASN A 58 -5.06 -0.20 33.15
C ASN A 58 -4.61 0.25 31.76
N LEU A 59 -5.30 1.27 31.25
CA LEU A 59 -4.87 2.01 30.07
C LEU A 59 -4.07 3.22 30.53
N VAL A 60 -2.84 3.40 30.04
CA VAL A 60 -1.88 4.37 30.56
C VAL A 60 -1.34 5.24 29.43
N THR A 61 -1.23 6.55 29.64
CA THR A 61 -0.58 7.49 28.69
C THR A 61 0.94 7.37 28.74
N GLN A 62 1.65 7.96 27.77
CA GLN A 62 3.13 8.05 27.80
C GLN A 62 3.69 8.73 29.06
N ASP A 63 2.91 9.63 29.68
CA ASP A 63 3.30 10.34 30.90
C ASP A 63 3.04 9.51 32.18
N GLY A 64 2.44 8.32 32.05
CA GLY A 64 2.13 7.43 33.18
C GLY A 64 0.75 7.64 33.80
N ASP A 65 -0.12 8.46 33.21
CA ASP A 65 -1.47 8.69 33.72
C ASP A 65 -2.39 7.51 33.38
N VAL A 66 -3.04 6.94 34.40
CA VAL A 66 -4.10 5.95 34.19
C VAL A 66 -5.37 6.64 33.69
N ILE A 67 -5.86 6.20 32.54
CA ILE A 67 -7.03 6.74 31.85
C ILE A 67 -8.05 5.66 31.53
N THR A 68 -9.28 6.05 31.20
CA THR A 68 -10.28 5.14 30.62
C THR A 68 -10.32 5.28 29.10
N LYS A 69 -10.98 4.33 28.41
CA LYS A 69 -11.20 4.43 26.95
C LYS A 69 -11.92 5.72 26.54
N ALA A 70 -12.80 6.24 27.39
CA ALA A 70 -13.53 7.48 27.12
C ALA A 70 -12.65 8.74 27.20
N ASP A 71 -11.54 8.68 27.96
CA ASP A 71 -10.64 9.81 28.15
C ASP A 71 -9.65 9.98 27.00
N VAL A 72 -9.42 8.94 26.19
CA VAL A 72 -8.38 8.89 25.14
C VAL A 72 -8.46 10.11 24.21
N GLU A 73 -9.64 10.40 23.66
CA GLU A 73 -9.80 11.53 22.74
C GLU A 73 -9.48 12.87 23.43
N SER A 74 -9.97 13.07 24.65
CA SER A 74 -9.73 14.31 25.40
C SER A 74 -8.26 14.52 25.80
N LYS A 75 -7.51 13.43 26.00
CA LYS A 75 -6.14 13.44 26.53
C LYS A 75 -5.08 13.46 25.43
N VAL A 76 -5.24 12.65 24.40
CA VAL A 76 -4.24 12.46 23.33
C VAL A 76 -4.81 12.65 21.92
N GLY A 77 -6.10 13.00 21.79
CA GLY A 77 -6.75 13.12 20.49
C GLY A 77 -6.11 14.17 19.57
N GLU A 78 -5.61 15.29 20.11
CA GLU A 78 -4.89 16.28 19.31
C GLU A 78 -3.60 15.71 18.70
N GLN A 79 -2.83 14.93 19.47
CA GLN A 79 -1.64 14.25 18.98
C GLN A 79 -1.99 13.21 17.91
N VAL A 80 -3.09 12.47 18.10
CA VAL A 80 -3.60 11.51 17.09
C VAL A 80 -3.94 12.22 15.78
N ILE A 81 -4.68 13.32 15.83
CA ILE A 81 -5.04 14.10 14.63
C ILE A 81 -3.79 14.69 13.97
N ALA A 82 -2.88 15.24 14.76
CA ALA A 82 -1.68 15.89 14.25
C ALA A 82 -0.70 14.90 13.60
N GLY A 83 -0.60 13.68 14.13
CA GLY A 83 0.32 12.62 13.70
C GLY A 83 -0.27 11.62 12.70
N THR A 84 -1.41 11.93 12.07
CA THR A 84 -2.04 11.08 11.04
C THR A 84 -2.33 11.88 9.76
N LEU A 85 -2.69 11.17 8.70
CA LEU A 85 -2.92 11.69 7.34
C LEU A 85 -1.68 12.37 6.74
N ILE A 86 -1.87 13.03 5.60
CA ILE A 86 -0.84 13.87 4.99
C ILE A 86 -0.43 14.99 5.94
N ARG A 87 0.88 15.18 6.09
CA ARG A 87 1.50 16.23 6.90
C ARG A 87 2.94 16.48 6.46
N LYS A 88 3.60 17.47 7.07
CA LYS A 88 5.02 17.73 6.85
C LYS A 88 5.84 16.46 7.13
N ILE A 89 6.82 16.17 6.28
CA ILE A 89 7.72 15.02 6.44
C ILE A 89 8.47 15.17 7.76
N GLU A 90 8.35 14.14 8.60
CA GLU A 90 8.94 14.08 9.92
C GLU A 90 10.41 13.66 9.84
N LYS A 91 11.20 14.11 10.83
CA LYS A 91 12.66 13.90 10.84
C LYS A 91 13.09 12.44 11.02
N ASN A 92 12.18 11.55 11.43
CA ASN A 92 12.41 10.11 11.44
C ASN A 92 12.57 9.52 10.02
N HIS A 93 12.11 10.24 8.98
CA HIS A 93 12.38 9.91 7.59
C HIS A 93 13.68 10.61 7.14
N PHE A 94 13.65 11.94 7.08
CA PHE A 94 14.80 12.83 6.86
C PHE A 94 14.39 14.29 7.12
N ASP A 95 15.35 15.19 7.26
CA ASP A 95 15.07 16.62 7.41
C ASP A 95 14.86 17.29 6.03
N VAL A 96 13.62 17.70 5.74
CA VAL A 96 13.27 18.38 4.47
C VAL A 96 13.80 19.81 4.37
N ASP A 97 14.15 20.44 5.49
CA ASP A 97 14.71 21.80 5.52
C ASP A 97 16.24 21.75 5.52
N ALA A 98 16.82 20.59 5.81
CA ALA A 98 18.26 20.32 5.77
C ALA A 98 18.54 18.90 5.24
N THR A 99 18.21 18.65 3.98
CA THR A 99 18.44 17.35 3.34
C THR A 99 19.92 17.17 3.04
N HIS A 100 20.52 16.09 3.55
CA HIS A 100 21.93 15.76 3.36
C HIS A 100 22.28 15.46 1.90
N TRP A 101 23.45 15.93 1.47
CA TRP A 101 24.08 15.56 0.20
C TRP A 101 25.60 15.77 0.28
N GLN A 102 26.31 15.39 -0.78
CA GLN A 102 27.75 15.62 -0.91
C GLN A 102 28.02 16.72 -1.94
N GLN A 103 28.63 17.82 -1.49
CA GLN A 103 29.03 18.90 -2.37
C GLN A 103 30.48 18.69 -2.83
N LYS A 104 30.71 18.89 -4.14
CA LYS A 104 32.06 18.86 -4.71
C LYS A 104 32.79 20.15 -4.35
N LEU A 105 33.99 20.02 -3.79
CA LEU A 105 34.91 21.12 -3.52
C LEU A 105 36.21 20.90 -4.29
N THR A 106 36.57 21.89 -5.10
CA THR A 106 37.86 21.97 -5.78
C THR A 106 38.77 22.91 -5.00
N ILE A 107 39.89 22.39 -4.50
CA ILE A 107 40.90 23.14 -3.76
C ILE A 107 42.09 23.33 -4.69
N THR A 108 42.47 24.59 -4.94
CA THR A 108 43.64 24.94 -5.76
C THR A 108 44.72 25.53 -4.86
N ALA A 109 45.96 25.08 -5.04
CA ALA A 109 47.11 25.66 -4.35
C ALA A 109 47.22 27.16 -4.69
N ASN A 110 47.33 28.00 -3.66
CA ASN A 110 47.52 29.44 -3.80
C ASN A 110 49.00 29.86 -3.66
N THR A 111 49.90 28.88 -3.49
CA THR A 111 51.34 29.08 -3.40
C THR A 111 52.05 27.97 -4.16
N GLU A 112 53.31 28.20 -4.52
CA GLU A 112 54.19 27.19 -5.12
C GLU A 112 54.48 26.01 -4.17
N GLN A 113 54.10 26.09 -2.88
CA GLN A 113 54.30 25.03 -1.89
C GLN A 113 53.25 23.90 -1.98
N GLY A 114 52.25 24.04 -2.85
CA GLY A 114 51.17 23.08 -3.04
C GLY A 114 50.20 22.99 -1.85
N ILE A 115 49.29 22.02 -1.90
CA ILE A 115 48.40 21.66 -0.80
C ILE A 115 49.09 20.56 0.02
N ARG A 116 49.21 20.76 1.34
CA ARG A 116 49.84 19.79 2.24
C ARG A 116 48.91 19.41 3.37
N PHE A 117 48.84 18.11 3.67
CA PHE A 117 48.05 17.60 4.79
C PHE A 117 48.62 16.28 5.31
N THR A 118 48.24 15.93 6.54
CA THR A 118 48.59 14.65 7.17
C THR A 118 47.34 13.78 7.25
N CYS A 119 47.44 12.51 6.88
CA CYS A 119 46.34 11.55 6.98
C CYS A 119 46.81 10.14 7.33
N ARG A 120 45.87 9.22 7.58
CA ARG A 120 46.23 7.80 7.74
C ARG A 120 46.56 7.22 6.37
N LYS A 121 47.61 6.40 6.30
CA LYS A 121 48.04 5.70 5.08
C LYS A 121 46.89 4.92 4.40
N ARG A 122 45.98 4.35 5.20
CA ARG A 122 44.82 3.59 4.70
C ARG A 122 43.70 4.44 4.10
N ASP A 123 43.67 5.74 4.38
CA ASP A 123 42.63 6.67 3.90
C ASP A 123 43.03 7.29 2.53
N LEU A 124 44.24 6.99 2.04
CA LEU A 124 44.69 7.41 0.71
C LEU A 124 43.90 6.72 -0.42
N PRO A 125 43.73 7.38 -1.58
CA PRO A 125 43.21 6.73 -2.77
C PRO A 125 44.06 5.52 -3.18
N THR A 126 43.43 4.51 -3.79
CA THR A 126 44.13 3.33 -4.31
C THR A 126 43.73 3.12 -5.78
N PRO A 127 44.66 3.35 -6.74
CA PRO A 127 46.03 3.83 -6.55
C PRO A 127 46.10 5.30 -6.11
N VAL A 128 47.20 5.67 -5.45
CA VAL A 128 47.50 7.09 -5.14
C VAL A 128 47.71 7.85 -6.46
N PRO A 129 47.15 9.06 -6.64
CA PRO A 129 47.37 9.84 -7.86
C PRO A 129 48.86 10.11 -8.09
N SER A 130 49.32 9.99 -9.35
CA SER A 130 50.73 10.12 -9.70
C SER A 130 51.33 11.50 -9.44
N SER A 131 50.49 12.53 -9.33
CA SER A 131 50.89 13.88 -8.98
C SER A 131 51.13 14.08 -7.49
N TRP A 132 50.67 13.18 -6.62
CA TRP A 132 50.83 13.31 -5.18
C TRP A 132 52.19 12.79 -4.73
N SER A 133 52.84 13.54 -3.84
CA SER A 133 53.99 13.04 -3.08
C SER A 133 53.52 12.61 -1.69
N VAL A 134 53.94 11.41 -1.25
CA VAL A 134 53.57 10.82 0.03
C VAL A 134 54.83 10.44 0.80
N GLU A 135 54.99 11.02 1.98
CA GLU A 135 56.11 10.76 2.90
C GLU A 135 55.60 10.06 4.15
N GLU A 136 56.23 8.94 4.53
CA GLU A 136 55.86 8.22 5.75
C GLU A 136 56.32 8.98 6.99
N VAL A 137 55.37 9.25 7.90
CA VAL A 137 55.66 9.80 9.23
C VAL A 137 55.87 8.66 10.21
N ASP A 138 54.98 7.66 10.17
CA ASP A 138 55.06 6.43 10.94
C ASP A 138 54.35 5.28 10.19
N ALA A 139 54.21 4.11 10.83
CA ALA A 139 53.60 2.92 10.22
C ALA A 139 52.13 3.10 9.75
N LYS A 140 51.41 4.10 10.26
CA LYS A 140 49.98 4.36 9.98
C LYS A 140 49.72 5.75 9.41
N THR A 141 50.66 6.68 9.52
CA THR A 141 50.46 8.11 9.22
C THR A 141 51.42 8.57 8.12
N VAL A 142 50.91 9.39 7.20
CA VAL A 142 51.67 9.94 6.09
C VAL A 142 51.44 11.45 5.94
N ASN A 143 52.45 12.15 5.47
CA ASN A 143 52.33 13.51 4.95
C ASN A 143 52.11 13.44 3.45
N VAL A 144 51.13 14.19 2.95
CA VAL A 144 50.75 14.24 1.53
C VAL A 144 50.98 15.65 1.01
N HIS A 145 51.61 15.74 -0.15
CA HIS A 145 51.77 16.98 -0.92
C HIS A 145 51.10 16.83 -2.29
N VAL A 146 50.15 17.70 -2.58
CA VAL A 146 49.42 17.80 -3.84
C VAL A 146 49.83 19.09 -4.52
N PRO A 147 50.49 19.06 -5.70
CA PRO A 147 51.16 20.23 -6.27
C PRO A 147 50.21 21.33 -6.74
N GLU A 148 49.05 20.97 -7.31
CA GLU A 148 48.15 21.94 -7.95
C GLU A 148 46.74 21.89 -7.37
N GLN A 149 45.98 20.85 -7.71
CA GLN A 149 44.54 20.79 -7.45
C GLN A 149 44.16 19.50 -6.71
N LEU A 150 43.30 19.64 -5.71
CA LEU A 150 42.67 18.55 -4.97
C LEU A 150 41.15 18.67 -5.09
N GLU A 151 40.50 17.62 -5.59
CA GLU A 151 39.04 17.53 -5.58
C GLU A 151 38.57 16.63 -4.45
N VAL A 152 37.69 17.14 -3.60
CA VAL A 152 37.05 16.38 -2.51
C VAL A 152 35.54 16.51 -2.57
N LYS A 153 34.86 15.62 -1.86
CA LYS A 153 33.44 15.76 -1.52
C LYS A 153 33.33 15.98 -0.02
N HIS A 154 32.46 16.89 0.40
CA HIS A 154 32.17 17.13 1.81
C HIS A 154 30.65 17.10 2.05
N ASP A 155 30.27 16.82 3.30
CA ASP A 155 28.88 16.89 3.71
C ASP A 155 28.34 18.32 3.56
N SER A 156 27.15 18.42 3.00
CA SER A 156 26.40 19.65 2.82
C SER A 156 24.92 19.36 2.99
N TYR A 157 24.12 20.40 3.17
CA TYR A 157 22.69 20.31 3.38
C TYR A 157 21.99 21.30 2.46
N ARG A 158 20.80 20.93 2.00
CA ARG A 158 19.98 21.78 1.13
C ARG A 158 18.52 21.72 1.55
N ASP A 159 17.80 22.78 1.21
CA ASP A 159 16.35 22.80 1.32
C ASP A 159 15.74 21.88 0.24
N ASN A 160 14.81 21.00 0.64
CA ASN A 160 14.03 20.18 -0.28
C ASN A 160 12.71 20.89 -0.60
N PRO A 161 12.37 21.15 -1.88
CA PRO A 161 11.12 21.85 -2.23
C PRO A 161 9.85 21.04 -1.92
N ILE A 162 9.99 19.73 -1.68
CA ILE A 162 8.88 18.85 -1.29
C ILE A 162 8.91 18.67 0.22
N LYS A 163 7.88 19.19 0.89
CA LYS A 163 7.82 19.23 2.35
C LYS A 163 6.85 18.25 2.99
N ALA A 164 5.91 17.68 2.23
CA ALA A 164 4.80 16.91 2.78
C ALA A 164 4.67 15.51 2.16
N ALA A 165 4.20 14.56 2.96
CA ALA A 165 3.92 13.19 2.55
C ALA A 165 2.80 12.57 3.39
N GLY A 166 2.12 11.56 2.83
CA GLY A 166 1.28 10.62 3.58
C GLY A 166 2.16 9.63 4.33
N GLN A 167 2.41 9.89 5.61
CA GLN A 167 3.30 9.08 6.45
C GLN A 167 2.49 8.19 7.37
N LEU A 168 2.98 6.97 7.66
CA LEU A 168 2.36 6.12 8.68
C LEU A 168 2.20 6.91 10.00
N PRO A 169 1.23 6.57 10.86
CA PRO A 169 0.96 7.33 12.07
C PRO A 169 2.22 7.54 12.91
N THR A 170 2.43 8.76 13.39
CA THR A 170 3.60 9.10 14.20
C THR A 170 3.69 8.18 15.42
N GLY A 171 4.88 7.64 15.67
CA GLY A 171 5.10 6.68 16.77
C GLY A 171 4.82 5.23 16.42
N PHE A 172 4.24 4.91 15.26
CA PHE A 172 4.08 3.53 14.83
C PHE A 172 5.43 2.88 14.47
N GLU A 173 5.82 1.87 15.25
CA GLU A 173 7.13 1.22 15.14
C GLU A 173 7.01 -0.32 15.05
N PRO A 174 6.67 -0.87 13.86
CA PRO A 174 6.63 -2.31 13.61
C PRO A 174 7.90 -3.05 14.04
N ALA A 175 9.04 -2.38 13.96
CA ALA A 175 10.33 -2.96 14.30
C ALA A 175 10.44 -3.49 15.74
N LYS A 176 9.63 -2.96 16.67
CA LYS A 176 9.58 -3.38 18.08
C LYS A 176 8.61 -4.54 18.35
N MET A 177 7.78 -4.90 17.37
CA MET A 177 6.68 -5.87 17.54
C MET A 177 7.10 -7.31 17.19
N TYR A 178 8.23 -7.48 16.50
CA TYR A 178 8.78 -8.79 16.11
C TYR A 178 10.28 -8.66 15.80
N ASN A 179 10.96 -9.77 15.51
CA ASN A 179 12.39 -9.77 15.15
C ASN A 179 12.62 -9.23 13.72
N SER A 180 12.61 -7.91 13.59
CA SER A 180 12.71 -7.15 12.33
C SER A 180 14.14 -6.83 11.89
N ARG A 181 15.16 -7.43 12.51
CA ARG A 181 16.56 -7.00 12.37
C ARG A 181 17.02 -7.01 10.91
N TYR A 182 17.53 -5.87 10.44
CA TYR A 182 17.99 -5.59 9.07
C TYR A 182 16.90 -5.56 8.01
N GLN A 183 15.62 -5.64 8.38
CA GLN A 183 14.53 -5.59 7.42
C GLN A 183 14.21 -4.14 7.05
N PRO A 184 14.14 -3.82 5.75
CA PRO A 184 13.60 -2.55 5.29
C PRO A 184 12.23 -2.22 5.86
N ARG A 185 11.92 -0.92 5.99
CA ARG A 185 10.63 -0.41 6.47
C ARG A 185 9.45 -1.00 5.69
N GLY A 186 9.57 -1.15 4.38
CA GLY A 186 8.51 -1.76 3.56
C GLY A 186 8.29 -3.25 3.86
N LEU A 187 9.34 -4.01 4.19
CA LEU A 187 9.16 -5.40 4.63
C LEU A 187 8.55 -5.47 6.03
N GLN A 188 8.87 -4.52 6.91
CA GLN A 188 8.21 -4.42 8.21
C GLN A 188 6.71 -4.10 8.09
N ALA A 189 6.35 -3.16 7.21
CA ALA A 189 4.96 -2.87 6.91
C ALA A 189 4.25 -4.07 6.26
N THR A 190 4.97 -4.86 5.46
CA THR A 190 4.43 -6.10 4.86
C THR A 190 4.04 -7.13 5.92
N ILE A 191 4.93 -7.42 6.88
CA ILE A 191 4.65 -8.38 7.97
C ILE A 191 3.44 -7.93 8.80
N PHE A 192 3.39 -6.64 9.14
CA PHE A 192 2.24 -6.06 9.86
C PHE A 192 0.95 -6.22 9.05
N ALA A 193 0.93 -5.76 7.79
CA ALA A 193 -0.25 -5.75 6.95
C ALA A 193 -0.79 -7.15 6.64
N ALA A 194 0.10 -8.12 6.39
CA ALA A 194 -0.30 -9.49 6.11
C ALA A 194 -0.85 -10.19 7.36
N THR A 195 -0.24 -9.96 8.52
CA THR A 195 -0.80 -10.45 9.80
C THR A 195 -2.17 -9.85 10.04
N ASP A 196 -2.29 -8.53 9.89
CA ASP A 196 -3.54 -7.81 10.11
C ASP A 196 -4.66 -8.34 9.22
N ALA A 197 -4.38 -8.62 7.96
CA ALA A 197 -5.35 -9.16 7.02
C ALA A 197 -5.75 -10.61 7.34
N ILE A 198 -4.80 -11.48 7.66
CA ILE A 198 -5.08 -12.88 8.02
C ILE A 198 -5.92 -12.93 9.29
N LYS A 199 -5.52 -12.21 10.34
CA LYS A 199 -6.26 -12.16 11.61
C LYS A 199 -7.63 -11.49 11.44
N SER A 200 -7.78 -10.55 10.51
CA SER A 200 -9.09 -9.94 10.18
C SER A 200 -10.11 -10.93 9.60
N THR A 201 -9.68 -12.08 9.07
CA THR A 201 -10.62 -13.09 8.57
C THR A 201 -11.42 -13.75 9.69
N GLY A 202 -10.91 -13.77 10.92
CA GLY A 202 -11.46 -14.56 12.04
C GLY A 202 -11.29 -16.08 11.88
N LEU A 203 -10.63 -16.52 10.80
CA LEU A 203 -10.36 -17.92 10.54
C LEU A 203 -8.98 -18.29 11.09
N ASP A 204 -8.85 -19.53 11.53
CA ASP A 204 -7.55 -20.11 11.82
C ASP A 204 -6.84 -20.40 10.50
N TRP A 205 -5.69 -19.77 10.29
CA TRP A 205 -4.95 -19.86 9.03
C TRP A 205 -4.49 -21.29 8.73
N ASP A 206 -4.13 -22.07 9.74
CA ASP A 206 -3.67 -23.45 9.53
C ASP A 206 -4.86 -24.33 9.07
N ASN A 207 -6.08 -24.07 9.56
CA ASN A 207 -7.29 -24.72 9.04
C ASN A 207 -7.63 -24.29 7.61
N VAL A 208 -7.43 -23.01 7.26
CA VAL A 208 -7.60 -22.53 5.89
C VAL A 208 -6.66 -23.28 4.95
N MET A 209 -5.37 -23.39 5.31
CA MET A 209 -4.38 -24.09 4.49
C MET A 209 -4.68 -25.58 4.35
N SER A 210 -5.21 -26.21 5.41
CA SER A 210 -5.57 -27.63 5.40
C SER A 210 -6.87 -27.93 4.64
N SER A 211 -7.64 -26.90 4.28
CA SER A 211 -8.91 -27.05 3.55
C SER A 211 -8.75 -27.00 2.02
N VAL A 212 -7.52 -26.82 1.53
CA VAL A 212 -7.19 -26.70 0.11
C VAL A 212 -5.90 -27.45 -0.20
N LYS A 213 -5.62 -27.73 -1.47
CA LYS A 213 -4.33 -28.30 -1.84
C LYS A 213 -3.21 -27.27 -1.65
N PRO A 214 -1.96 -27.69 -1.36
CA PRO A 214 -0.87 -26.76 -1.12
C PRO A 214 -0.59 -25.79 -2.30
N ASP A 215 -0.86 -26.23 -3.52
CA ASP A 215 -0.71 -25.44 -4.75
C ASP A 215 -1.90 -24.51 -5.05
N GLU A 216 -3.01 -24.64 -4.32
CA GLU A 216 -4.22 -23.81 -4.46
C GLU A 216 -4.18 -22.53 -3.60
N ILE A 217 -3.07 -22.25 -2.92
CA ILE A 217 -2.83 -20.98 -2.20
C ILE A 217 -1.96 -20.09 -3.08
N GLY A 218 -2.29 -18.80 -3.19
CA GLY A 218 -1.54 -17.84 -4.00
C GLY A 218 -1.18 -16.56 -3.26
N THR A 219 0.03 -16.04 -3.47
CA THR A 219 0.47 -14.74 -2.95
C THR A 219 0.86 -13.82 -4.10
N TYR A 220 0.24 -12.64 -4.14
CA TYR A 220 0.35 -11.69 -5.24
C TYR A 220 0.75 -10.33 -4.68
N SER A 221 2.02 -9.94 -4.78
CA SER A 221 2.50 -8.68 -4.19
C SER A 221 3.62 -8.04 -4.98
N ALA A 222 3.80 -6.74 -4.80
CA ALA A 222 4.97 -6.02 -5.29
C ALA A 222 5.12 -4.67 -4.60
N SER A 223 6.35 -4.16 -4.64
CA SER A 223 6.64 -2.71 -4.60
C SER A 223 7.04 -2.23 -6.01
N VAL A 224 6.96 -0.93 -6.27
CA VAL A 224 7.44 -0.36 -7.54
C VAL A 224 8.89 0.06 -7.42
N ALA A 225 9.24 0.78 -6.36
CA ALA A 225 10.59 1.30 -6.19
C ALA A 225 11.58 0.25 -5.66
N GLY A 226 11.09 -0.87 -5.12
CA GLY A 226 11.88 -1.72 -4.25
C GLY A 226 12.09 -1.07 -2.88
N GLN A 227 12.95 -1.65 -2.05
CA GLN A 227 13.17 -1.14 -0.70
C GLN A 227 14.31 -0.11 -0.71
N MET A 228 13.98 1.18 -0.76
CA MET A 228 14.93 2.28 -1.02
C MET A 228 15.61 2.86 0.23
N ASP A 229 15.35 2.31 1.41
CA ASP A 229 16.02 2.65 2.66
C ASP A 229 17.43 2.04 2.75
N ASN A 230 18.13 2.29 3.87
CA ASN A 230 19.52 1.88 4.06
C ASN A 230 19.69 0.35 4.15
N GLU A 231 18.65 -0.34 4.61
CA GLU A 231 18.59 -1.79 4.78
C GLU A 231 18.40 -2.51 3.43
N GLY A 232 17.92 -1.81 2.39
CA GLY A 232 17.69 -2.33 1.04
C GLY A 232 18.57 -1.70 -0.05
N LEU A 233 17.97 -1.39 -1.19
CA LEU A 233 18.59 -0.81 -2.38
C LEU A 233 19.22 0.56 -2.12
N GLY A 234 18.65 1.37 -1.22
CA GLY A 234 19.22 2.68 -0.87
C GLY A 234 20.59 2.54 -0.23
N GLY A 235 20.77 1.56 0.64
CA GLY A 235 22.09 1.20 1.18
C GLY A 235 23.01 0.63 0.11
N LEU A 236 22.51 -0.30 -0.71
CA LEU A 236 23.27 -0.92 -1.80
C LEU A 236 23.97 0.12 -2.69
N VAL A 237 23.23 1.15 -3.11
CA VAL A 237 23.77 2.17 -4.03
C VAL A 237 24.59 3.26 -3.33
N ARG A 238 24.31 3.55 -2.05
CA ARG A 238 24.98 4.65 -1.31
C ARG A 238 26.22 4.23 -0.54
N SER A 239 26.31 2.98 -0.06
CA SER A 239 27.38 2.57 0.87
C SER A 239 28.78 2.88 0.33
N ARG A 240 29.08 2.52 -0.91
CA ARG A 240 30.42 2.80 -1.50
C ARG A 240 30.69 4.28 -1.71
N LEU A 241 29.67 5.09 -1.98
CA LEU A 241 29.78 6.55 -2.11
C LEU A 241 30.01 7.25 -0.76
N ARG A 242 29.62 6.61 0.35
CA ARG A 242 29.84 7.08 1.73
C ARG A 242 31.11 6.52 2.37
N GLY A 243 31.85 5.65 1.67
CA GLY A 243 33.05 4.99 2.20
C GLY A 243 32.77 3.70 2.99
N ASP A 244 31.52 3.23 3.02
CA ASP A 244 31.09 2.02 3.68
C ASP A 244 31.17 0.79 2.76
N ARG A 245 31.02 -0.40 3.36
CA ARG A 245 30.80 -1.65 2.61
C ARG A 245 29.31 -1.89 2.43
N VAL A 246 28.95 -2.43 1.27
CA VAL A 246 27.61 -2.99 1.04
C VAL A 246 27.41 -4.19 1.96
N SER A 247 26.26 -4.22 2.64
CA SER A 247 25.83 -5.34 3.50
C SER A 247 25.43 -6.56 2.67
N THR A 248 25.61 -7.76 3.21
CA THR A 248 25.22 -9.02 2.56
C THR A 248 23.72 -9.13 2.30
N LYS A 249 22.89 -8.31 2.96
CA LYS A 249 21.42 -8.36 2.88
C LYS A 249 20.80 -7.29 1.99
N GLN A 250 21.49 -6.17 1.74
CA GLN A 250 20.92 -4.99 1.06
C GLN A 250 20.35 -5.30 -0.33
N LEU A 251 21.08 -6.08 -1.13
CA LEU A 251 20.62 -6.46 -2.46
C LEU A 251 19.37 -7.35 -2.38
N ALA A 252 19.43 -8.43 -1.58
CA ALA A 252 18.35 -9.40 -1.50
C ALA A 252 17.07 -8.79 -0.93
N LEU A 253 17.17 -8.12 0.23
CA LEU A 253 16.02 -7.48 0.88
C LEU A 253 15.52 -6.24 0.13
N GLY A 254 16.34 -5.69 -0.77
CA GLY A 254 15.99 -4.55 -1.59
C GLY A 254 15.04 -4.87 -2.75
N LEU A 255 14.96 -6.13 -3.18
CA LEU A 255 14.19 -6.51 -4.38
C LEU A 255 12.71 -6.19 -4.23
N ASN A 256 12.10 -5.81 -5.33
CA ASN A 256 10.70 -5.39 -5.34
C ASN A 256 9.70 -6.53 -5.05
N THR A 257 10.12 -7.78 -5.24
CA THR A 257 9.36 -9.01 -4.95
C THR A 257 9.36 -9.39 -3.47
N MET A 258 10.25 -8.80 -2.65
CA MET A 258 10.47 -9.26 -1.27
C MET A 258 9.23 -9.16 -0.39
N SER A 259 8.26 -8.30 -0.73
CA SER A 259 6.98 -8.27 -0.04
C SER A 259 6.19 -9.57 -0.24
N THR A 260 6.16 -10.11 -1.46
CA THR A 260 5.57 -11.42 -1.78
C THR A 260 6.32 -12.53 -1.08
N ASP A 261 7.65 -12.48 -1.19
CA ASP A 261 8.53 -13.54 -0.68
C ASP A 261 8.45 -13.62 0.86
N PHE A 262 8.34 -12.47 1.54
CA PHE A 262 8.18 -12.43 3.00
C PHE A 262 6.82 -12.95 3.46
N ILE A 263 5.75 -12.66 2.71
CA ILE A 263 4.42 -13.22 3.02
C ILE A 263 4.48 -14.75 2.92
N ASN A 264 5.03 -15.30 1.83
CA ASN A 264 5.17 -16.75 1.67
C ASN A 264 6.07 -17.36 2.74
N ALA A 265 7.30 -16.86 2.89
CA ALA A 265 8.32 -17.50 3.70
C ALA A 265 8.07 -17.36 5.22
N TYR A 266 7.48 -16.24 5.66
CA TYR A 266 7.45 -15.91 7.09
C TYR A 266 6.05 -15.65 7.64
N VAL A 267 5.02 -15.51 6.80
CA VAL A 267 3.64 -15.30 7.27
C VAL A 267 2.80 -16.54 7.02
N THR A 268 2.65 -16.95 5.76
CA THR A 268 1.75 -18.05 5.40
C THR A 268 2.43 -19.41 5.41
N GLY A 269 3.74 -19.50 5.17
CA GLY A 269 4.43 -20.77 4.94
C GLY A 269 4.00 -21.46 3.64
N SER A 270 3.45 -20.69 2.69
CA SER A 270 2.88 -21.23 1.45
C SER A 270 3.95 -21.77 0.50
N VAL A 271 3.66 -22.93 -0.10
CA VAL A 271 4.39 -23.54 -1.22
C VAL A 271 3.67 -23.37 -2.56
N GLY A 272 2.57 -22.61 -2.57
CA GLY A 272 1.71 -22.44 -3.73
C GLY A 272 2.17 -21.35 -4.70
N THR A 273 1.21 -20.78 -5.41
CA THR A 273 1.46 -19.78 -6.46
C THR A 273 2.07 -18.50 -5.87
N THR A 274 3.13 -17.99 -6.48
CA THR A 274 3.73 -16.69 -6.14
C THR A 274 3.82 -15.83 -7.38
N PHE A 275 3.43 -14.56 -7.27
CA PHE A 275 3.38 -13.65 -8.41
C PHE A 275 3.69 -12.21 -7.99
N SER A 276 4.59 -11.57 -8.74
CA SER A 276 4.96 -10.17 -8.53
C SER A 276 4.96 -9.39 -9.82
N THR A 277 3.93 -8.57 -10.03
CA THR A 277 3.88 -7.64 -11.15
C THR A 277 3.85 -6.20 -10.67
N ALA A 278 4.61 -5.34 -11.35
CA ALA A 278 4.56 -3.90 -11.18
C ALA A 278 3.88 -3.24 -12.38
N GLY A 279 2.79 -2.53 -12.14
CA GLY A 279 2.05 -1.71 -13.10
C GLY A 279 2.15 -0.23 -12.77
N ALA A 280 3.32 0.23 -12.34
CA ALA A 280 3.54 1.54 -11.72
C ALA A 280 2.50 1.81 -10.59
N CYS A 281 1.86 2.97 -10.58
CA CYS A 281 0.85 3.34 -9.58
C CYS A 281 -0.46 2.49 -9.62
N ALA A 282 -0.64 1.63 -10.62
CA ALA A 282 -1.77 0.70 -10.72
C ALA A 282 -1.43 -0.73 -10.22
N THR A 283 -0.26 -0.93 -9.62
CA THR A 283 0.31 -2.24 -9.26
C THR A 283 -0.64 -3.14 -8.46
N PHE A 284 -1.29 -2.64 -7.41
CA PHE A 284 -2.22 -3.48 -6.62
C PHE A 284 -3.35 -4.07 -7.48
N LEU A 285 -3.90 -3.32 -8.45
CA LEU A 285 -4.91 -3.87 -9.36
C LEU A 285 -4.34 -4.88 -10.37
N TYR A 286 -3.06 -4.78 -10.74
CA TYR A 286 -2.41 -5.79 -11.59
C TYR A 286 -2.28 -7.12 -10.84
N ASN A 287 -1.88 -7.07 -9.57
CA ASN A 287 -1.81 -8.25 -8.70
C ASN A 287 -3.22 -8.80 -8.40
N LEU A 288 -4.20 -7.93 -8.16
CA LEU A 288 -5.60 -8.32 -7.98
C LEU A 288 -6.18 -9.01 -9.22
N ARG A 289 -5.86 -8.51 -10.43
CA ARG A 289 -6.26 -9.13 -11.69
C ARG A 289 -5.71 -10.55 -11.80
N ALA A 290 -4.43 -10.76 -11.48
CA ALA A 290 -3.80 -12.08 -11.54
C ALA A 290 -4.52 -13.05 -10.58
N ALA A 291 -4.72 -12.65 -9.33
CA ALA A 291 -5.43 -13.45 -8.34
C ALA A 291 -6.88 -13.79 -8.75
N VAL A 292 -7.63 -12.80 -9.26
CA VAL A 292 -8.99 -13.00 -9.79
C VAL A 292 -8.98 -14.03 -10.93
N ASN A 293 -8.06 -13.90 -11.89
CA ASN A 293 -7.95 -14.84 -13.00
C ASN A 293 -7.56 -16.26 -12.56
N ASP A 294 -6.68 -16.38 -11.57
CA ASP A 294 -6.24 -17.67 -11.03
C ASP A 294 -7.35 -18.37 -10.25
N ILE A 295 -8.16 -17.62 -9.48
CA ILE A 295 -9.37 -18.14 -8.83
C ILE A 295 -10.40 -18.58 -9.88
N GLN A 296 -10.69 -17.73 -10.86
CA GLN A 296 -11.66 -18.04 -11.91
C GLN A 296 -11.26 -19.25 -12.77
N ALA A 297 -9.96 -19.46 -12.95
CA ALA A 297 -9.41 -20.61 -13.67
C ALA A 297 -9.27 -21.88 -12.80
N GLY A 298 -9.57 -21.82 -11.50
CA GLY A 298 -9.43 -22.94 -10.57
C GLY A 298 -7.98 -23.33 -10.26
N ARG A 299 -7.02 -22.41 -10.46
CA ARG A 299 -5.61 -22.60 -10.08
C ARG A 299 -5.35 -22.26 -8.62
N THR A 300 -6.13 -21.34 -8.07
CA THR A 300 -6.02 -20.87 -6.70
C THR A 300 -7.41 -20.84 -6.07
N ARG A 301 -7.53 -21.23 -4.80
CA ARG A 301 -8.74 -21.14 -4.00
C ARG A 301 -8.63 -20.09 -2.90
N VAL A 302 -7.41 -19.79 -2.43
CA VAL A 302 -7.11 -18.73 -1.45
C VAL A 302 -6.03 -17.82 -2.00
N ALA A 303 -6.28 -16.51 -2.14
CA ALA A 303 -5.31 -15.55 -2.63
C ALA A 303 -5.03 -14.43 -1.62
N VAL A 304 -3.76 -14.23 -1.28
CA VAL A 304 -3.26 -13.07 -0.54
C VAL A 304 -2.80 -12.03 -1.55
N VAL A 305 -3.61 -10.99 -1.75
CA VAL A 305 -3.31 -9.90 -2.69
C VAL A 305 -2.79 -8.71 -1.91
N ALA A 306 -1.55 -8.31 -2.16
CA ALA A 306 -0.90 -7.25 -1.43
C ALA A 306 -0.16 -6.28 -2.36
N SER A 307 0.19 -5.12 -1.81
CA SER A 307 1.23 -4.23 -2.33
C SER A 307 1.82 -3.43 -1.18
N VAL A 308 3.08 -3.04 -1.30
CA VAL A 308 3.76 -2.19 -0.32
C VAL A 308 4.60 -1.13 -1.00
N GLU A 309 4.65 0.06 -0.40
CA GLU A 309 5.67 1.06 -0.72
C GLU A 309 5.96 1.89 0.54
N CYS A 310 7.21 1.89 1.00
CA CYS A 310 7.66 2.70 2.14
C CYS A 310 8.96 3.43 1.78
N ALA A 311 8.96 4.05 0.60
CA ALA A 311 10.15 4.64 -0.02
C ALA A 311 10.22 6.17 0.16
N LEU A 312 9.76 6.70 1.31
CA LEU A 312 9.86 8.12 1.67
C LEU A 312 11.30 8.50 2.02
N THR A 313 12.16 8.48 1.01
CA THR A 313 13.60 8.76 1.09
C THR A 313 13.93 10.00 0.26
N PRO A 314 15.03 10.72 0.59
CA PRO A 314 15.43 11.91 -0.16
C PRO A 314 15.53 11.67 -1.67
N GLU A 315 16.09 10.54 -2.08
CA GLU A 315 16.35 10.21 -3.49
C GLU A 315 15.05 9.99 -4.27
N VAL A 316 14.08 9.29 -3.68
CA VAL A 316 12.80 9.01 -4.33
C VAL A 316 11.96 10.28 -4.43
N ILE A 317 11.93 11.08 -3.36
CA ILE A 317 11.21 12.36 -3.34
C ILE A 317 11.82 13.34 -4.35
N GLU A 318 13.14 13.44 -4.43
CA GLU A 318 13.79 14.25 -5.45
C GLU A 318 13.53 13.73 -6.86
N GLY A 319 13.56 12.41 -7.07
CA GLY A 319 13.27 11.80 -8.37
C GLY A 319 11.91 12.21 -8.91
N PHE A 320 10.84 12.05 -8.12
CA PHE A 320 9.50 12.48 -8.51
C PHE A 320 9.36 14.02 -8.54
N GLY A 321 10.04 14.74 -7.64
CA GLY A 321 10.06 16.20 -7.62
C GLY A 321 10.64 16.80 -8.90
N ASN A 322 11.77 16.27 -9.39
CA ASN A 322 12.43 16.70 -10.62
C ASN A 322 11.62 16.41 -11.88
N MET A 323 10.69 15.45 -11.82
CA MET A 323 9.71 15.20 -12.88
C MET A 323 8.59 16.25 -12.93
N GLY A 324 8.54 17.16 -11.95
CA GLY A 324 7.41 18.06 -11.74
C GLY A 324 6.14 17.31 -11.32
N ALA A 325 6.28 16.09 -10.77
CA ALA A 325 5.14 15.24 -10.45
C ALA A 325 4.56 15.55 -9.06
N LEU A 326 5.41 16.01 -8.13
CA LEU A 326 5.03 16.29 -6.75
C LEU A 326 4.59 17.73 -6.52
N ALA A 327 3.62 17.93 -5.63
CA ALA A 327 3.29 19.24 -5.11
C ALA A 327 4.48 19.79 -4.32
N ASN A 328 4.93 20.99 -4.67
CA ASN A 328 6.05 21.67 -4.03
C ASN A 328 5.60 22.89 -3.23
N GLU A 329 6.45 23.33 -2.31
CA GLU A 329 6.20 24.44 -1.38
C GLU A 329 5.75 25.72 -2.11
N GLU A 330 6.48 26.13 -3.15
CA GLU A 330 6.19 27.34 -3.94
C GLU A 330 4.84 27.23 -4.68
N GLY A 331 4.56 26.07 -5.25
CA GLY A 331 3.31 25.77 -5.95
C GLY A 331 2.11 25.86 -5.01
N LEU A 332 2.21 25.32 -3.81
CA LEU A 332 1.16 25.42 -2.79
C LEU A 332 0.92 26.87 -2.36
N LYS A 333 2.00 27.61 -2.04
CA LYS A 333 1.92 29.05 -1.70
C LYS A 333 1.22 29.87 -2.80
N LYS A 334 1.55 29.58 -4.05
CA LYS A 334 0.94 30.23 -5.21
C LYS A 334 -0.55 29.87 -5.37
N LEU A 335 -0.92 28.62 -5.15
CA LEU A 335 -2.33 28.19 -5.21
C LEU A 335 -3.17 28.87 -4.13
N ASP A 336 -2.62 29.01 -2.92
CA ASP A 336 -3.33 29.58 -1.77
C ASP A 336 -3.22 31.11 -1.67
N ASN A 337 -2.38 31.73 -2.51
CA ASN A 337 -1.98 33.13 -2.40
C ASN A 337 -1.55 33.47 -0.96
N ALA A 338 -0.68 32.63 -0.41
CA ALA A 338 -0.22 32.67 0.98
C ALA A 338 1.30 32.59 1.10
N ASP A 339 1.86 33.13 2.19
CA ASP A 339 3.30 33.09 2.46
C ASP A 339 3.78 31.73 3.00
N GLU A 340 2.87 30.95 3.57
CA GLU A 340 3.10 29.62 4.13
C GLU A 340 2.16 28.59 3.51
N ALA A 341 2.69 27.40 3.21
CA ALA A 341 1.90 26.31 2.63
C ALA A 341 1.21 25.49 3.73
N ASP A 342 -0.07 25.17 3.55
CA ASP A 342 -0.75 24.17 4.38
C ASP A 342 -0.38 22.76 3.91
N HIS A 343 0.60 22.16 4.60
CA HIS A 343 1.06 20.80 4.32
C HIS A 343 0.01 19.71 4.55
N ARG A 344 -1.10 19.98 5.25
CA ARG A 344 -2.21 19.00 5.37
C ARG A 344 -3.12 19.00 4.15
N ARG A 345 -3.10 20.08 3.37
CA ARG A 345 -3.88 20.26 2.13
C ARG A 345 -3.03 20.17 0.87
N THR A 346 -1.87 19.52 0.90
CA THR A 346 -1.02 19.42 -0.31
C THR A 346 -1.61 18.54 -1.41
N SER A 347 -2.52 17.61 -1.10
CA SER A 347 -3.18 16.75 -2.07
C SER A 347 -4.62 17.21 -2.26
N ARG A 348 -4.93 17.76 -3.44
CA ARG A 348 -6.20 18.39 -3.82
C ARG A 348 -6.79 17.77 -5.10
N PRO A 349 -7.17 16.47 -5.10
CA PRO A 349 -7.76 15.83 -6.26
C PRO A 349 -8.98 16.62 -6.76
N PHE A 350 -9.08 16.84 -8.08
CA PHE A 350 -10.16 17.59 -8.74
C PHE A 350 -10.33 19.08 -8.37
N GLY A 351 -9.63 19.59 -7.36
CA GLY A 351 -9.55 21.02 -7.06
C GLY A 351 -8.37 21.71 -7.76
N GLU A 352 -8.11 22.94 -7.35
CA GLU A 352 -6.86 23.63 -7.70
C GLU A 352 -5.66 22.93 -7.06
N ASN A 353 -4.72 22.45 -7.89
CA ASN A 353 -3.63 21.58 -7.47
C ASN A 353 -2.37 21.78 -8.32
N CYS A 354 -1.23 21.31 -7.81
CA CYS A 354 0.08 21.53 -8.42
C CYS A 354 0.96 20.27 -8.50
N GLY A 355 0.42 19.09 -8.19
CA GLY A 355 1.18 17.84 -8.14
C GLY A 355 0.62 16.88 -7.10
N PHE A 356 1.03 15.61 -7.20
CA PHE A 356 0.62 14.62 -6.22
C PHE A 356 1.46 14.73 -4.95
N THR A 357 0.93 14.25 -3.83
CA THR A 357 1.70 14.10 -2.58
C THR A 357 2.07 12.64 -2.45
N ILE A 358 3.36 12.31 -2.33
CA ILE A 358 3.78 10.92 -2.13
C ILE A 358 3.31 10.40 -0.77
N GLY A 359 3.00 9.10 -0.67
CA GLY A 359 2.68 8.45 0.58
C GLY A 359 3.41 7.12 0.73
N GLU A 360 3.34 6.55 1.93
CA GLU A 360 3.75 5.18 2.23
C GLU A 360 2.59 4.35 2.79
N GLY A 361 2.64 3.04 2.56
CA GLY A 361 1.66 2.11 3.09
C GLY A 361 1.88 0.68 2.63
N ALA A 362 1.13 -0.23 3.24
CA ALA A 362 1.01 -1.62 2.85
C ALA A 362 -0.47 -2.03 2.95
N GLN A 363 -1.00 -2.62 1.89
CA GLN A 363 -2.40 -3.03 1.81
C GLN A 363 -2.51 -4.48 1.39
N VAL A 364 -3.37 -5.23 2.06
CA VAL A 364 -3.60 -6.66 1.83
C VAL A 364 -5.09 -6.97 1.82
N ALA A 365 -5.53 -7.71 0.81
CA ALA A 365 -6.85 -8.32 0.73
C ALA A 365 -6.71 -9.84 0.65
N ILE A 366 -7.53 -10.57 1.39
CA ILE A 366 -7.62 -12.03 1.33
C ILE A 366 -8.85 -12.38 0.50
N LEU A 367 -8.62 -13.12 -0.58
CA LEU A 367 -9.69 -13.63 -1.43
C LEU A 367 -9.86 -15.14 -1.26
N MET A 368 -11.10 -15.60 -1.32
CA MET A 368 -11.43 -17.02 -1.47
C MET A 368 -12.33 -17.22 -2.68
N ASP A 369 -12.32 -18.41 -3.27
CA ASP A 369 -13.43 -18.81 -4.14
C ASP A 369 -14.73 -18.90 -3.33
N ASP A 370 -15.86 -18.68 -4.00
CA ASP A 370 -17.17 -18.61 -3.37
C ASP A 370 -17.59 -19.87 -2.64
N LYS A 371 -17.14 -21.04 -3.09
CA LYS A 371 -17.47 -22.29 -2.41
C LYS A 371 -16.67 -22.42 -1.12
N LEU A 372 -15.36 -22.15 -1.16
CA LEU A 372 -14.50 -22.20 0.03
C LEU A 372 -14.95 -21.19 1.10
N ALA A 373 -15.29 -19.97 0.69
CA ALA A 373 -15.76 -18.94 1.61
C ALA A 373 -17.00 -19.41 2.41
N LEU A 374 -17.94 -20.08 1.73
CA LEU A 374 -19.12 -20.65 2.38
C LEU A 374 -18.78 -21.89 3.23
N GLU A 375 -17.90 -22.78 2.75
CA GLU A 375 -17.45 -23.98 3.46
C GLU A 375 -16.82 -23.64 4.82
N LEU A 376 -16.03 -22.56 4.87
CA LEU A 376 -15.30 -22.11 6.06
C LEU A 376 -16.08 -21.10 6.93
N GLY A 377 -17.26 -20.63 6.50
CA GLY A 377 -17.99 -19.60 7.25
C GLY A 377 -17.25 -18.25 7.27
N ALA A 378 -16.59 -17.89 6.17
CA ALA A 378 -15.82 -16.66 6.06
C ALA A 378 -16.73 -15.44 5.86
N GLU A 379 -16.48 -14.33 6.58
CA GLU A 379 -17.28 -13.11 6.41
C GLU A 379 -17.17 -12.55 4.99
N VAL A 380 -18.30 -12.19 4.39
CA VAL A 380 -18.35 -11.66 3.02
C VAL A 380 -18.25 -10.15 3.04
N MET A 381 -17.05 -9.61 2.84
CA MET A 381 -16.83 -8.15 2.75
C MET A 381 -17.21 -7.57 1.38
N GLY A 382 -17.33 -8.42 0.37
CA GLY A 382 -17.66 -8.06 -1.01
C GLY A 382 -17.08 -9.06 -2.00
N SER A 383 -17.15 -8.76 -3.29
CA SER A 383 -16.56 -9.61 -4.34
C SER A 383 -15.96 -8.80 -5.48
N VAL A 384 -14.87 -9.28 -6.05
CA VAL A 384 -14.22 -8.68 -7.23
C VAL A 384 -14.54 -9.51 -8.45
N VAL A 385 -15.39 -9.01 -9.34
CA VAL A 385 -15.85 -9.79 -10.50
C VAL A 385 -14.85 -9.80 -11.65
N ASP A 386 -14.16 -8.68 -11.88
CA ASP A 386 -13.09 -8.57 -12.87
C ASP A 386 -12.24 -7.32 -12.59
N VAL A 387 -11.04 -7.33 -13.14
CA VAL A 387 -10.12 -6.19 -13.18
C VAL A 387 -9.59 -6.03 -14.59
N PHE A 388 -9.97 -4.94 -15.24
CA PHE A 388 -9.52 -4.63 -16.60
C PHE A 388 -8.24 -3.83 -16.58
N VAL A 389 -7.28 -4.24 -17.40
CA VAL A 389 -5.97 -3.60 -17.52
C VAL A 389 -5.66 -3.36 -19.00
N ASN A 390 -5.37 -2.12 -19.37
CA ASN A 390 -5.10 -1.73 -20.75
C ASN A 390 -3.99 -0.69 -20.87
N ALA A 391 -3.12 -0.88 -21.86
CA ALA A 391 -2.07 0.07 -22.20
C ALA A 391 -2.58 1.25 -23.04
N ASP A 392 -1.74 2.27 -23.22
CA ASP A 392 -2.09 3.49 -23.96
C ASP A 392 -1.79 3.45 -25.47
N GLY A 393 -1.08 2.43 -25.96
CA GLY A 393 -0.57 2.39 -27.33
C GLY A 393 0.69 3.26 -27.53
N VAL A 394 0.85 3.88 -28.70
CA VAL A 394 2.01 4.72 -29.04
C VAL A 394 1.99 6.02 -28.22
N LYS A 395 3.08 6.32 -27.49
CA LYS A 395 3.20 7.49 -26.60
C LYS A 395 4.34 8.42 -27.01
N LYS A 396 4.18 9.72 -26.74
CA LYS A 396 5.29 10.71 -26.80
C LYS A 396 6.13 10.67 -25.52
N SER A 397 5.55 11.08 -24.40
CA SER A 397 6.17 10.98 -23.08
C SER A 397 5.72 9.71 -22.38
N ILE A 398 6.65 9.02 -21.72
CA ILE A 398 6.36 7.80 -20.95
C ILE A 398 5.45 8.06 -19.75
N THR A 399 5.44 9.29 -19.22
CA THR A 399 4.67 9.67 -18.01
C THR A 399 3.37 10.40 -18.31
N ALA A 400 3.14 10.84 -19.55
CA ALA A 400 1.90 11.50 -19.93
C ALA A 400 0.70 10.53 -19.83
N PRO A 401 -0.51 10.99 -19.48
CA PRO A 401 -1.72 10.16 -19.52
C PRO A 401 -2.05 9.72 -20.96
N GLY A 402 -2.91 8.71 -21.10
CA GLY A 402 -3.33 8.19 -22.40
C GLY A 402 -4.67 7.47 -22.39
N PRO A 403 -5.06 6.86 -23.52
CA PRO A 403 -6.43 6.40 -23.74
C PRO A 403 -6.77 5.07 -23.08
N GLY A 404 -5.81 4.31 -22.54
CA GLY A 404 -6.07 2.95 -22.02
C GLY A 404 -7.12 2.93 -20.91
N ASN A 405 -7.21 3.99 -20.11
CA ASN A 405 -8.18 4.09 -19.03
C ASN A 405 -9.65 4.26 -19.48
N TYR A 406 -9.90 4.74 -20.71
CA TYR A 406 -11.26 4.68 -21.28
C TYR A 406 -11.74 3.23 -21.41
N ILE A 407 -10.84 2.34 -21.84
CA ILE A 407 -11.16 0.92 -22.03
C ILE A 407 -11.44 0.25 -20.69
N THR A 408 -10.57 0.46 -19.69
CA THR A 408 -10.73 -0.20 -18.39
C THR A 408 -12.02 0.25 -17.69
N MET A 409 -12.30 1.56 -17.67
CA MET A 409 -13.53 2.10 -17.07
C MET A 409 -14.78 1.63 -17.80
N ALA A 410 -14.82 1.73 -19.14
CA ALA A 410 -16.00 1.33 -19.92
C ALA A 410 -16.32 -0.16 -19.76
N LYS A 411 -15.31 -1.04 -19.79
CA LYS A 411 -15.50 -2.48 -19.56
C LYS A 411 -15.98 -2.79 -18.15
N SER A 412 -15.42 -2.13 -17.14
CA SER A 412 -15.86 -2.28 -15.75
C SER A 412 -17.33 -1.94 -15.57
N VAL A 413 -17.76 -0.80 -16.11
CA VAL A 413 -19.16 -0.33 -16.04
C VAL A 413 -20.10 -1.24 -16.82
N ALA A 414 -19.72 -1.67 -18.02
CA ALA A 414 -20.50 -2.60 -18.82
C ALA A 414 -20.75 -3.93 -18.08
N LEU A 415 -19.69 -4.53 -17.53
CA LEU A 415 -19.78 -5.78 -16.76
C LEU A 415 -20.68 -5.62 -15.54
N ALA A 416 -20.56 -4.51 -14.82
CA ALA A 416 -21.41 -4.21 -13.67
C ALA A 416 -22.89 -4.14 -14.07
N GLN A 417 -23.22 -3.45 -15.16
CA GLN A 417 -24.58 -3.39 -15.68
C GLN A 417 -25.13 -4.76 -16.05
N GLU A 418 -24.32 -5.61 -16.69
CA GLU A 418 -24.73 -6.96 -17.09
C GLU A 418 -25.07 -7.86 -15.88
N ILE A 419 -24.35 -7.72 -14.77
CA ILE A 419 -24.55 -8.59 -13.61
C ILE A 419 -25.66 -8.08 -12.68
N VAL A 420 -25.70 -6.78 -12.38
CA VAL A 420 -26.60 -6.21 -11.36
C VAL A 420 -27.66 -5.26 -11.89
N GLY A 421 -27.68 -5.02 -13.20
CA GLY A 421 -28.68 -4.19 -13.87
C GLY A 421 -28.41 -2.69 -13.83
N GLN A 422 -29.11 -1.98 -14.71
CA GLN A 422 -28.97 -0.54 -14.93
C GLN A 422 -29.31 0.31 -13.69
N GLU A 423 -30.33 -0.07 -12.92
CA GLU A 423 -30.74 0.70 -11.72
C GLU A 423 -29.63 0.73 -10.67
N SER A 424 -29.06 -0.44 -10.34
CA SER A 424 -27.94 -0.56 -9.40
C SER A 424 -26.76 0.28 -9.86
N LEU A 425 -26.44 0.23 -11.17
CA LEU A 425 -25.38 1.03 -11.76
C LEU A 425 -25.64 2.54 -11.64
N GLN A 426 -26.81 3.01 -12.05
CA GLN A 426 -27.10 4.44 -12.15
C GLN A 426 -27.35 5.10 -10.80
N LYS A 427 -27.84 4.36 -9.80
CA LYS A 427 -28.28 4.94 -8.51
C LYS A 427 -27.42 4.53 -7.33
N ARG A 428 -26.81 3.35 -7.38
CA ARG A 428 -26.09 2.71 -6.25
C ARG A 428 -24.66 2.33 -6.63
N SER A 429 -24.02 3.09 -7.52
CA SER A 429 -22.59 2.95 -7.80
C SER A 429 -21.81 4.21 -7.47
N PHE A 430 -20.51 4.03 -7.24
CA PHE A 430 -19.58 5.13 -7.00
C PHE A 430 -18.19 4.81 -7.53
N ILE A 431 -17.38 5.85 -7.70
CA ILE A 431 -16.01 5.78 -8.19
C ILE A 431 -15.04 6.11 -7.04
N LEU A 432 -14.05 5.25 -6.85
CA LEU A 432 -12.81 5.62 -6.18
C LEU A 432 -11.83 6.04 -7.26
N ALA A 433 -11.69 7.34 -7.43
CA ALA A 433 -10.86 7.89 -8.50
C ALA A 433 -9.38 7.64 -8.23
N HIS A 434 -8.60 7.54 -9.31
CA HIS A 434 -7.15 7.65 -9.22
C HIS A 434 -6.77 8.98 -8.57
N GLY A 435 -7.37 10.09 -9.01
CA GLY A 435 -7.42 11.35 -8.26
C GLY A 435 -6.07 11.81 -7.73
N SER A 436 -5.05 11.92 -8.59
CA SER A 436 -3.67 12.13 -8.16
C SER A 436 -3.31 13.56 -7.81
N SER A 437 -4.25 14.50 -7.74
CA SER A 437 -3.94 15.92 -7.44
C SER A 437 -2.97 16.57 -8.46
N THR A 438 -3.04 16.16 -9.73
CA THR A 438 -2.28 16.81 -10.81
C THR A 438 -3.21 17.50 -11.82
N PRO A 439 -2.81 18.63 -12.44
CA PRO A 439 -3.67 19.35 -13.38
C PRO A 439 -4.04 18.49 -14.60
N GLN A 440 -3.09 17.72 -15.12
CA GLN A 440 -3.40 16.81 -16.24
C GLN A 440 -4.37 15.70 -15.82
N ASN A 441 -4.25 15.16 -14.60
CA ASN A 441 -5.14 14.10 -14.15
C ASN A 441 -6.57 14.60 -13.93
N ARG A 442 -6.78 15.74 -13.26
CA ARG A 442 -8.14 16.23 -12.96
C ARG A 442 -8.98 16.44 -14.22
N VAL A 443 -8.36 16.87 -15.31
CA VAL A 443 -9.01 17.07 -16.62
C VAL A 443 -9.20 15.73 -17.34
N THR A 444 -8.13 14.93 -17.49
CA THR A 444 -8.21 13.69 -18.29
C THR A 444 -9.05 12.60 -17.65
N GLU A 445 -9.02 12.50 -16.32
CA GLU A 445 -9.78 11.49 -15.58
C GLU A 445 -11.26 11.83 -15.51
N SER A 446 -11.60 13.09 -15.25
CA SER A 446 -13.01 13.54 -15.26
C SER A 446 -13.62 13.40 -16.66
N ALA A 447 -12.88 13.71 -17.73
CA ALA A 447 -13.33 13.48 -19.10
C ALA A 447 -13.68 12.01 -19.38
N ILE A 448 -12.91 11.06 -18.83
CA ILE A 448 -13.22 9.62 -18.95
C ILE A 448 -14.53 9.32 -18.25
N TYR A 449 -14.68 9.77 -17.00
CA TYR A 449 -15.90 9.52 -16.23
C TYR A 449 -17.12 10.17 -16.84
N HIS A 450 -17.00 11.40 -17.33
CA HIS A 450 -18.06 12.11 -18.05
C HIS A 450 -18.54 11.30 -19.25
N LYS A 451 -17.64 10.86 -20.15
CA LYS A 451 -18.03 10.10 -21.35
C LYS A 451 -18.62 8.73 -21.03
N VAL A 452 -18.10 8.05 -20.00
CA VAL A 452 -18.67 6.77 -19.57
C VAL A 452 -20.04 7.00 -18.92
N ALA A 453 -20.20 8.02 -18.09
CA ALA A 453 -21.48 8.37 -17.49
C ALA A 453 -22.53 8.71 -18.55
N GLU A 454 -22.17 9.49 -19.58
CA GLU A 454 -23.02 9.80 -20.73
C GLU A 454 -23.48 8.53 -21.44
N ALA A 455 -22.53 7.65 -21.80
CA ALA A 455 -22.82 6.40 -22.51
C ALA A 455 -23.73 5.44 -21.74
N PHE A 456 -23.65 5.42 -20.40
CA PHE A 456 -24.45 4.57 -19.52
C PHE A 456 -25.61 5.32 -18.83
N SER A 457 -25.86 6.57 -19.24
CA SER A 457 -26.91 7.45 -18.69
C SER A 457 -26.88 7.58 -17.16
N ILE A 458 -25.69 7.70 -16.58
CA ILE A 458 -25.46 7.94 -15.15
C ILE A 458 -25.44 9.44 -14.91
N ASN A 459 -26.20 9.92 -13.92
CA ASN A 459 -26.23 11.31 -13.51
C ASN A 459 -25.95 11.42 -12.01
N GLY A 460 -25.09 12.35 -11.60
CA GLY A 460 -24.66 12.48 -10.21
C GLY A 460 -23.86 11.28 -9.72
N TRP A 461 -22.93 10.80 -10.55
CA TRP A 461 -22.09 9.64 -10.22
C TRP A 461 -21.16 9.99 -9.06
N LYS A 462 -21.40 9.39 -7.90
CA LYS A 462 -20.65 9.67 -6.67
C LYS A 462 -19.18 9.36 -6.87
N LEU A 463 -18.33 10.29 -6.45
CA LEU A 463 -16.89 10.18 -6.59
C LEU A 463 -16.19 10.51 -5.28
N ALA A 464 -15.22 9.67 -4.90
CA ALA A 464 -14.29 9.93 -3.81
C ALA A 464 -12.84 9.79 -4.30
N ALA A 465 -11.92 10.53 -3.66
CA ALA A 465 -10.51 10.53 -4.01
C ALA A 465 -9.63 10.29 -2.77
N PRO A 466 -9.35 9.01 -2.41
CA PRO A 466 -8.58 8.64 -1.22
C PRO A 466 -7.24 9.36 -1.03
N LYS A 467 -6.58 9.71 -2.14
CA LYS A 467 -5.28 10.37 -2.12
C LYS A 467 -5.32 11.77 -1.49
N ALA A 468 -6.49 12.37 -1.31
CA ALA A 468 -6.66 13.59 -0.53
C ALA A 468 -6.24 13.41 0.94
N TYR A 469 -6.33 12.19 1.46
CA TYR A 469 -6.13 11.88 2.88
C TYR A 469 -4.79 11.20 3.17
N VAL A 470 -4.44 10.21 2.33
CA VAL A 470 -3.28 9.33 2.57
C VAL A 470 -2.12 9.57 1.60
N GLY A 471 -2.28 10.53 0.69
CA GLY A 471 -1.33 10.77 -0.40
C GLY A 471 -1.38 9.63 -1.43
N HIS A 472 -0.35 9.57 -2.26
CA HIS A 472 -0.18 8.55 -3.27
C HIS A 472 0.86 7.53 -2.81
N THR A 473 0.40 6.41 -2.29
CA THR A 473 1.25 5.31 -1.79
C THR A 473 1.97 4.53 -2.90
N ILE A 474 1.94 4.99 -4.15
CA ILE A 474 2.49 4.30 -5.33
C ILE A 474 1.86 2.90 -5.54
N ALA A 475 2.52 1.81 -5.14
CA ALA A 475 2.09 0.44 -5.41
C ALA A 475 0.76 0.03 -4.72
N PRO A 476 0.52 0.36 -3.43
CA PRO A 476 -0.71 0.07 -2.69
C PRO A 476 -1.85 1.05 -2.97
N ALA A 477 -1.67 2.05 -3.84
CA ALA A 477 -2.63 3.15 -3.99
C ALA A 477 -4.07 2.69 -4.28
N SER A 478 -4.23 1.65 -5.10
CA SER A 478 -5.54 1.06 -5.36
C SER A 478 -6.00 0.03 -4.33
N GLY A 479 -5.09 -0.44 -3.46
CA GLY A 479 -5.44 -1.15 -2.23
C GLY A 479 -6.03 -0.20 -1.17
N ASP A 480 -5.50 1.03 -1.05
CA ASP A 480 -6.11 2.07 -0.21
C ASP A 480 -7.53 2.41 -0.69
N GLN A 481 -7.71 2.48 -2.01
CA GLN A 481 -9.03 2.66 -2.62
C GLN A 481 -9.97 1.47 -2.35
N LEU A 482 -9.48 0.22 -2.42
CA LEU A 482 -10.26 -0.97 -2.07
C LEU A 482 -10.74 -0.93 -0.61
N ALA A 483 -9.82 -0.66 0.32
CA ALA A 483 -10.16 -0.56 1.74
C ALA A 483 -11.24 0.49 2.02
N ILE A 484 -11.17 1.64 1.34
CA ILE A 484 -12.19 2.69 1.46
C ILE A 484 -13.51 2.27 0.81
N ALA A 485 -13.49 1.58 -0.33
CA ALA A 485 -14.71 1.04 -0.92
C ALA A 485 -15.45 0.10 0.05
N LEU A 486 -14.73 -0.78 0.74
CA LEU A 486 -15.27 -1.66 1.77
C LEU A 486 -15.79 -0.87 2.99
N GLY A 487 -15.11 0.22 3.37
CA GLY A 487 -15.57 1.16 4.39
C GLY A 487 -16.90 1.83 4.03
N VAL A 488 -17.03 2.33 2.80
CA VAL A 488 -18.26 2.93 2.26
C VAL A 488 -19.41 1.93 2.29
N PHE A 489 -19.19 0.68 1.84
CA PHE A 489 -20.22 -0.36 1.91
C PHE A 489 -20.67 -0.68 3.33
N SER A 490 -19.75 -0.60 4.30
CA SER A 490 -20.04 -0.93 5.71
C SER A 490 -20.74 0.22 6.45
N HIS A 491 -20.36 1.47 6.21
CA HIS A 491 -20.81 2.62 7.00
C HIS A 491 -21.77 3.55 6.26
N ASN A 492 -21.97 3.35 4.94
CA ASN A 492 -22.80 4.22 4.10
C ASN A 492 -22.39 5.71 4.10
N ILE A 493 -21.15 6.01 4.49
CA ILE A 493 -20.58 7.37 4.45
C ILE A 493 -19.61 7.48 3.27
N MET A 494 -19.85 8.41 2.35
CA MET A 494 -18.91 8.73 1.29
C MET A 494 -17.84 9.73 1.79
N PRO A 495 -16.55 9.43 1.59
CA PRO A 495 -15.51 10.43 1.79
C PRO A 495 -15.65 11.56 0.77
N GLY A 496 -15.75 12.81 1.25
CA GLY A 496 -15.57 13.97 0.40
C GLY A 496 -14.11 14.12 -0.04
N ILE A 497 -13.78 15.25 -0.64
CA ILE A 497 -12.42 15.70 -0.90
C ILE A 497 -12.20 16.95 -0.04
N THR A 498 -12.02 16.77 1.26
CA THR A 498 -12.01 17.90 2.23
C THR A 498 -10.82 18.84 2.11
N THR A 499 -9.87 18.55 1.22
CA THR A 499 -8.70 19.39 0.95
C THR A 499 -8.96 20.46 -0.11
N ILE A 500 -10.09 20.43 -0.83
CA ILE A 500 -10.44 21.40 -1.87
C ILE A 500 -11.54 22.35 -1.39
N ASP A 501 -11.46 23.62 -1.80
CA ASP A 501 -12.53 24.59 -1.53
C ASP A 501 -13.65 24.49 -2.56
N LYS A 502 -13.30 24.19 -3.81
CA LYS A 502 -14.20 23.90 -4.92
C LYS A 502 -13.56 22.93 -5.91
N VAL A 503 -14.38 22.31 -6.75
CA VAL A 503 -13.92 21.64 -7.98
C VAL A 503 -13.31 22.69 -8.92
N ALA A 504 -12.21 22.36 -9.58
CA ALA A 504 -11.55 23.25 -10.53
C ALA A 504 -12.38 23.42 -11.81
N ASP A 505 -12.28 24.60 -12.43
CA ASP A 505 -13.19 25.00 -13.53
C ASP A 505 -12.94 24.24 -14.84
N ASP A 506 -11.84 23.47 -14.94
CA ASP A 506 -11.47 22.64 -16.09
C ASP A 506 -11.82 21.14 -15.93
N VAL A 507 -12.50 20.78 -14.84
CA VAL A 507 -12.98 19.42 -14.58
C VAL A 507 -14.32 19.20 -15.28
N PHE A 508 -14.48 18.06 -15.95
CA PHE A 508 -15.74 17.65 -16.57
C PHE A 508 -16.64 16.98 -15.51
N ASP A 509 -17.41 17.77 -14.76
CA ASP A 509 -18.19 17.31 -13.61
C ASP A 509 -19.71 17.27 -13.83
N GLU A 510 -20.20 17.49 -15.06
CA GLU A 510 -21.64 17.61 -15.35
C GLU A 510 -22.46 16.37 -14.95
N HIS A 511 -21.83 15.19 -14.98
CA HIS A 511 -22.42 13.92 -14.58
C HIS A 511 -21.90 13.39 -13.24
N LEU A 512 -21.01 14.11 -12.57
CA LEU A 512 -20.29 13.65 -11.38
C LEU A 512 -20.81 14.34 -10.12
N ASP A 513 -20.79 13.62 -9.00
CA ASP A 513 -21.08 14.18 -7.67
C ASP A 513 -19.78 14.20 -6.86
N ILE A 514 -19.02 15.30 -7.02
CA ILE A 514 -17.76 15.57 -6.33
C ILE A 514 -18.03 16.57 -5.21
N ARG A 515 -17.84 16.15 -3.95
CA ARG A 515 -18.10 16.99 -2.77
C ARG A 515 -16.85 17.20 -1.95
N ASN A 516 -16.73 18.35 -1.29
CA ASN A 516 -15.65 18.67 -0.36
C ASN A 516 -15.99 18.41 1.13
N TYR A 517 -17.06 17.68 1.39
CA TYR A 517 -17.48 17.27 2.73
C TYR A 517 -17.92 15.80 2.72
N HIS A 518 -17.76 15.13 3.85
CA HIS A 518 -18.23 13.75 4.05
C HIS A 518 -19.76 13.72 4.12
N TYR A 519 -20.41 12.69 3.57
CA TYR A 519 -21.87 12.63 3.54
C TYR A 519 -22.41 11.20 3.56
N GLU A 520 -23.58 11.02 4.13
CA GLU A 520 -24.36 9.78 4.03
C GLU A 520 -24.78 9.55 2.57
N CYS A 521 -24.36 8.44 1.97
CA CYS A 521 -24.66 8.10 0.59
C CYS A 521 -25.79 7.07 0.43
N GLY A 522 -26.24 6.47 1.55
CA GLY A 522 -27.14 5.30 1.55
C GLY A 522 -26.46 4.05 1.01
N ASP A 523 -27.23 2.95 0.92
CA ASP A 523 -26.74 1.64 0.46
C ASP A 523 -26.16 1.72 -0.96
N MET A 524 -24.87 1.42 -1.11
CA MET A 524 -24.18 1.27 -2.39
C MET A 524 -24.02 -0.22 -2.76
N ASP A 525 -24.16 -0.52 -4.04
CA ASP A 525 -24.04 -1.87 -4.61
C ASP A 525 -22.68 -2.10 -5.28
N ILE A 526 -22.10 -1.05 -5.87
CA ILE A 526 -20.96 -1.17 -6.78
C ILE A 526 -19.92 -0.08 -6.49
N ALA A 527 -18.66 -0.49 -6.39
CA ALA A 527 -17.52 0.40 -6.36
C ALA A 527 -16.64 0.16 -7.60
N PHE A 528 -16.30 1.23 -8.31
CA PHE A 528 -15.30 1.20 -9.37
C PHE A 528 -13.99 1.76 -8.84
N ILE A 529 -12.99 0.90 -8.70
CA ILE A 529 -11.66 1.31 -8.25
C ILE A 529 -10.82 1.60 -9.47
N ASN A 530 -10.54 2.88 -9.72
CA ASN A 530 -9.79 3.31 -10.89
C ASN A 530 -8.35 3.67 -10.53
N SER A 531 -7.36 3.13 -11.24
CA SER A 531 -5.96 3.50 -11.06
C SER A 531 -5.17 3.56 -12.37
N LYS A 532 -4.19 4.46 -12.40
CA LYS A 532 -3.33 4.74 -13.54
C LYS A 532 -1.90 4.95 -13.07
N GLY A 533 -0.92 4.80 -13.96
CA GLY A 533 0.48 5.07 -13.68
C GLY A 533 1.30 5.30 -14.94
N PHE A 534 2.56 5.67 -14.75
CA PHE A 534 3.52 5.88 -15.83
C PHE A 534 3.66 4.63 -16.72
N GLY A 535 4.17 4.80 -17.94
CA GLY A 535 4.31 3.72 -18.91
C GLY A 535 3.02 3.39 -19.65
N GLY A 536 1.94 4.12 -19.38
CA GLY A 536 0.61 3.84 -19.90
C GLY A 536 -0.03 2.63 -19.20
N ASN A 537 0.18 2.49 -17.90
CA ASN A 537 -0.45 1.44 -17.11
C ASN A 537 -1.80 1.94 -16.57
N ASN A 538 -2.91 1.32 -17.00
CA ASN A 538 -4.26 1.66 -16.54
C ASN A 538 -4.97 0.42 -16.03
N ALA A 539 -5.73 0.55 -14.95
CA ALA A 539 -6.51 -0.54 -14.38
C ALA A 539 -7.82 -0.04 -13.74
N THR A 540 -8.91 -0.80 -13.91
CA THR A 540 -10.17 -0.57 -13.20
C THR A 540 -10.72 -1.90 -12.69
N ALA A 541 -11.05 -1.96 -11.40
CA ALA A 541 -11.72 -3.11 -10.79
C ALA A 541 -13.20 -2.81 -10.53
N THR A 542 -14.05 -3.81 -10.79
CA THR A 542 -15.46 -3.78 -10.41
C THR A 542 -15.65 -4.59 -9.13
N VAL A 543 -16.03 -3.91 -8.04
CA VAL A 543 -16.25 -4.51 -6.73
C VAL A 543 -17.72 -4.40 -6.36
N PHE A 544 -18.30 -5.52 -5.93
CA PHE A 544 -19.67 -5.56 -5.41
C PHE A 544 -19.71 -5.58 -3.89
N SER A 545 -20.74 -4.94 -3.34
CA SER A 545 -20.99 -4.86 -1.90
C SER A 545 -21.34 -6.23 -1.29
N PRO A 546 -21.18 -6.42 0.03
CA PRO A 546 -21.61 -7.62 0.74
C PRO A 546 -23.02 -8.07 0.37
N LYS A 547 -23.95 -7.12 0.29
CA LYS A 547 -25.38 -7.35 -0.02
C LYS A 547 -25.57 -7.93 -1.42
N VAL A 548 -24.89 -7.38 -2.42
CA VAL A 548 -24.94 -7.90 -3.79
C VAL A 548 -24.29 -9.28 -3.85
N THR A 549 -23.13 -9.44 -3.22
CA THR A 549 -22.39 -10.71 -3.19
C THR A 549 -23.23 -11.81 -2.53
N ALA A 550 -23.83 -11.57 -1.38
CA ALA A 550 -24.72 -12.51 -0.70
C ALA A 550 -25.90 -12.96 -1.59
N ARG A 551 -26.50 -12.04 -2.35
CA ARG A 551 -27.55 -12.36 -3.33
C ARG A 551 -27.03 -13.28 -4.45
N LEU A 552 -25.82 -13.04 -4.95
CA LEU A 552 -25.20 -13.88 -5.97
C LEU A 552 -24.88 -15.29 -5.43
N LEU A 553 -24.37 -15.37 -4.20
CA LEU A 553 -24.09 -16.64 -3.51
C LEU A 553 -25.37 -17.45 -3.29
N ALA A 554 -26.43 -16.83 -2.76
CA ALA A 554 -27.73 -17.48 -2.56
C ALA A 554 -28.32 -18.02 -3.87
N LYS A 555 -28.19 -17.27 -4.97
CA LYS A 555 -28.65 -17.70 -6.29
C LYS A 555 -27.88 -18.93 -6.82
N ARG A 556 -26.59 -19.04 -6.49
CA ARG A 556 -25.70 -20.10 -7.00
C ARG A 556 -25.76 -21.37 -6.17
N HIS A 557 -25.66 -21.23 -4.84
CA HIS A 557 -25.49 -22.34 -3.90
C HIS A 557 -26.79 -22.78 -3.22
N GLY A 558 -27.86 -22.01 -3.38
CA GLY A 558 -29.16 -22.29 -2.79
C GLY A 558 -29.25 -21.95 -1.30
N GLU A 559 -30.49 -21.88 -0.79
CA GLU A 559 -30.76 -21.41 0.58
C GLU A 559 -30.19 -22.35 1.67
N ALA A 560 -30.12 -23.65 1.42
CA ALA A 560 -29.63 -24.62 2.39
C ALA A 560 -28.13 -24.43 2.71
N MET A 561 -27.29 -24.25 1.69
CA MET A 561 -25.86 -23.99 1.89
C MET A 561 -25.63 -22.62 2.56
N VAL A 562 -26.45 -21.62 2.22
CA VAL A 562 -26.40 -20.31 2.88
C VAL A 562 -26.77 -20.43 4.37
N ALA A 563 -27.75 -21.28 4.74
CA ALA A 563 -28.11 -21.49 6.13
C ALA A 563 -26.99 -22.16 6.94
N GLU A 564 -26.29 -23.16 6.38
CA GLU A 564 -25.12 -23.79 7.02
C GLU A 564 -23.97 -22.78 7.17
N TYR A 565 -23.72 -21.98 6.13
CA TYR A 565 -22.74 -20.90 6.15
C TYR A 565 -23.01 -19.92 7.31
N GLN A 566 -24.26 -19.50 7.53
CA GLN A 566 -24.60 -18.57 8.61
C GLN A 566 -24.26 -19.12 10.01
N GLN A 567 -24.42 -20.42 10.23
CA GLN A 567 -24.04 -21.04 11.52
C GLN A 567 -22.53 -21.00 11.75
N LYS A 568 -21.72 -21.21 10.71
CA LYS A 568 -20.25 -21.13 10.82
C LYS A 568 -19.77 -19.68 10.96
N LEU A 569 -20.45 -18.75 10.31
CA LEU A 569 -20.13 -17.32 10.34
C LEU A 569 -20.18 -16.74 11.76
N GLU A 570 -21.07 -17.24 12.63
CA GLU A 570 -21.15 -16.79 14.04
C GLU A 570 -19.79 -16.93 14.75
N LYS A 571 -19.14 -18.09 14.60
CA LYS A 571 -17.83 -18.35 15.20
C LYS A 571 -16.73 -17.45 14.62
N THR A 572 -16.73 -17.28 13.30
CA THR A 572 -15.80 -16.38 12.61
C THR A 572 -15.95 -14.95 13.10
N THR A 573 -17.18 -14.47 13.26
CA THR A 573 -17.50 -13.13 13.75
C THR A 573 -17.03 -12.91 15.20
N GLU A 574 -17.20 -13.91 16.07
CA GLU A 574 -16.66 -13.86 17.44
C GLU A 574 -15.13 -13.70 17.43
N ASN A 575 -14.44 -14.48 16.60
CA ASN A 575 -12.98 -14.43 16.49
C ASN A 575 -12.51 -13.09 15.92
N GLN A 576 -13.20 -12.55 14.91
CA GLN A 576 -12.96 -11.22 14.36
C GLN A 576 -13.09 -10.14 15.44
N GLN A 577 -14.15 -10.19 16.24
CA GLN A 577 -14.38 -9.22 17.31
C GLN A 577 -13.31 -9.32 18.41
N ALA A 578 -12.87 -10.53 18.74
CA ALA A 578 -11.76 -10.74 19.69
C ALA A 578 -10.45 -10.12 19.17
N TYR A 579 -10.07 -10.40 17.91
CA TYR A 579 -8.87 -9.82 17.31
C TYR A 579 -8.98 -8.30 17.20
N LYS A 580 -10.13 -7.77 16.78
CA LYS A 580 -10.39 -6.32 16.71
C LYS A 580 -10.14 -5.64 18.05
N GLN A 581 -10.69 -6.19 19.14
CA GLN A 581 -10.49 -5.64 20.49
C GLN A 581 -9.03 -5.70 20.93
N ALA A 582 -8.33 -6.81 20.64
CA ALA A 582 -6.91 -6.94 20.94
C ALA A 582 -6.07 -5.91 20.15
N ALA A 583 -6.34 -5.76 18.85
CA ALA A 583 -5.64 -4.85 17.97
C ALA A 583 -5.90 -3.37 18.32
N ASP A 584 -7.12 -3.02 18.76
CA ASP A 584 -7.44 -1.67 19.27
C ASP A 584 -6.66 -1.35 20.56
N LEU A 585 -6.21 -2.37 21.29
CA LEU A 585 -5.37 -2.26 22.48
C LEU A 585 -3.86 -2.44 22.17
N GLY A 586 -3.47 -2.45 20.90
CA GLY A 586 -2.06 -2.58 20.48
C GLY A 586 -1.52 -4.02 20.49
N ASN A 587 -2.36 -5.03 20.73
CA ASN A 587 -1.97 -6.43 20.65
C ASN A 587 -2.27 -7.01 19.26
N TYR A 588 -1.28 -6.97 18.37
CA TYR A 588 -1.41 -7.41 16.97
C TYR A 588 -0.95 -8.86 16.72
N GLU A 589 -0.16 -9.44 17.63
CA GLU A 589 0.41 -10.80 17.50
C GLU A 589 1.05 -11.08 16.12
N LEU A 590 2.05 -10.28 15.73
CA LEU A 590 2.67 -10.36 14.41
C LEU A 590 3.19 -11.77 14.07
N ILE A 591 2.78 -12.28 12.91
CA ILE A 591 3.18 -13.59 12.41
C ILE A 591 4.54 -13.44 11.70
N TYR A 592 5.58 -14.04 12.29
CA TYR A 592 6.92 -14.12 11.70
C TYR A 592 7.57 -15.47 11.99
N ARG A 593 7.40 -16.42 11.06
CA ARG A 593 7.76 -17.84 11.18
C ARG A 593 9.22 -18.15 10.78
N PHE A 594 10.15 -17.21 10.93
CA PHE A 594 11.55 -17.42 10.49
C PHE A 594 12.18 -18.68 11.13
N GLY A 595 12.56 -19.64 10.28
CA GLY A 595 13.18 -20.91 10.69
C GLY A 595 12.24 -21.91 11.36
N ASN A 596 10.92 -21.64 11.40
CA ASN A 596 9.91 -22.53 11.96
C ASN A 596 9.04 -23.10 10.83
N GLY A 597 8.72 -24.40 10.89
CA GLY A 597 7.88 -25.06 9.89
C GLY A 597 8.55 -25.29 8.53
N MET A 598 9.88 -25.41 8.48
CA MET A 598 10.57 -25.74 7.24
C MET A 598 10.21 -27.16 6.77
N VAL A 599 9.94 -27.30 5.48
CA VAL A 599 9.67 -28.59 4.85
C VAL A 599 10.95 -29.43 4.83
N ASP A 600 10.88 -30.66 5.35
CA ASP A 600 11.95 -31.64 5.18
C ASP A 600 11.82 -32.28 3.79
N GLU A 601 12.62 -31.79 2.84
CA GLU A 601 12.60 -32.26 1.45
C GLU A 601 12.88 -33.76 1.31
N SER A 602 13.55 -34.39 2.29
CA SER A 602 13.82 -35.83 2.26
C SER A 602 12.58 -36.69 2.48
N GLN A 603 11.50 -36.11 3.01
CA GLN A 603 10.22 -36.78 3.25
C GLN A 603 9.18 -36.53 2.15
N LEU A 604 9.53 -35.78 1.10
CA LEU A 604 8.67 -35.59 -0.07
C LEU A 604 8.44 -36.92 -0.79
N THR A 605 7.17 -37.23 -1.11
CA THR A 605 6.84 -38.38 -1.96
C THR A 605 6.10 -37.93 -3.20
N ILE A 606 6.53 -38.42 -4.36
CA ILE A 606 5.95 -38.09 -5.66
C ILE A 606 5.71 -39.37 -6.46
N ASP A 607 4.53 -39.49 -7.06
CA ASP A 607 4.24 -40.47 -8.09
C ASP A 607 3.71 -39.80 -9.37
N GLN A 608 3.18 -40.58 -10.30
CA GLN A 608 2.68 -40.05 -11.59
C GLN A 608 1.40 -39.21 -11.47
N ASN A 609 0.70 -39.27 -10.34
CA ASN A 609 -0.60 -38.65 -10.10
C ASN A 609 -0.55 -37.60 -9.00
N GLU A 610 0.31 -37.77 -7.99
CA GLU A 610 0.30 -36.97 -6.77
C GLU A 610 1.70 -36.60 -6.27
N LEU A 611 1.78 -35.43 -5.63
CA LEU A 611 2.92 -34.97 -4.84
C LEU A 611 2.45 -34.67 -3.42
N HIS A 612 3.05 -35.33 -2.44
CA HIS A 612 2.79 -35.12 -1.02
C HIS A 612 3.92 -34.30 -0.41
N ILE A 613 3.56 -33.20 0.25
CA ILE A 613 4.50 -32.29 0.91
C ILE A 613 4.35 -32.42 2.44
N PRO A 614 5.42 -32.78 3.17
CA PRO A 614 5.37 -32.86 4.64
C PRO A 614 4.88 -31.56 5.26
N GLY A 615 3.95 -31.67 6.22
CA GLY A 615 3.34 -30.52 6.90
C GLY A 615 2.07 -30.00 6.22
N PHE A 616 1.63 -30.60 5.12
CA PHE A 616 0.35 -30.30 4.48
C PHE A 616 -0.55 -31.54 4.44
N ASP A 617 -1.84 -31.36 4.72
CA ASP A 617 -2.80 -32.47 4.84
C ASP A 617 -3.25 -33.01 3.47
N GLU A 618 -3.34 -32.14 2.46
CA GLU A 618 -3.79 -32.49 1.12
C GLU A 618 -2.61 -32.73 0.16
N ALA A 619 -2.75 -33.73 -0.71
CA ALA A 619 -1.79 -34.00 -1.77
C ALA A 619 -2.03 -33.11 -3.00
N ILE A 620 -0.96 -32.61 -3.61
CA ILE A 620 -1.02 -31.91 -4.90
C ILE A 620 -1.34 -32.92 -6.00
N LYS A 621 -2.36 -32.64 -6.83
CA LYS A 621 -2.73 -33.48 -7.98
C LYS A 621 -1.96 -33.04 -9.21
N LEU A 622 -1.18 -33.96 -9.80
CA LEU A 622 -0.37 -33.72 -11.00
C LEU A 622 -1.14 -33.98 -12.31
N THR A 623 -2.23 -34.74 -12.24
CA THR A 623 -3.07 -35.11 -13.39
C THR A 623 -4.52 -34.67 -13.21
N GLY A 624 -5.31 -34.68 -14.28
CA GLY A 624 -6.76 -34.40 -14.23
C GLY A 624 -7.19 -32.98 -14.64
N ASN A 625 -6.25 -32.07 -14.91
CA ASN A 625 -6.55 -30.71 -15.39
C ASN A 625 -6.12 -30.50 -16.86
N ASN A 626 -6.42 -31.48 -17.73
CA ASN A 626 -6.14 -31.35 -19.16
C ASN A 626 -7.23 -30.52 -19.86
N GLN A 627 -6.97 -29.22 -20.04
CA GLN A 627 -7.87 -28.30 -20.77
C GLN A 627 -7.96 -28.59 -22.27
N TYR A 628 -7.10 -29.47 -22.79
CA TYR A 628 -7.03 -29.87 -24.20
C TYR A 628 -7.51 -31.31 -24.38
N SER A 629 -8.44 -31.78 -23.53
CA SER A 629 -9.01 -33.12 -23.64
C SER A 629 -9.67 -33.39 -24.99
N ASP A 630 -10.18 -32.35 -25.65
CA ASP A 630 -10.71 -32.35 -27.01
C ASP A 630 -9.63 -32.50 -28.11
N LEU A 631 -8.37 -32.15 -27.79
CA LEU A 631 -7.22 -32.24 -28.70
C LEU A 631 -6.26 -33.40 -28.35
N SER A 632 -6.42 -34.01 -27.17
CA SER A 632 -5.58 -35.11 -26.69
C SER A 632 -6.22 -36.48 -26.94
N LYS A 633 -5.38 -37.53 -26.95
CA LYS A 633 -5.75 -38.91 -27.31
C LYS A 633 -6.81 -39.54 -26.41
#